data_AF-A0A928CEF3-F1
#
_entry.id   AF-A0A928CEF3-F1
#
_cell.length_a   1.000
_cell.length_b   1.000
_cell.length_c   1.000
_cell.angle_alpha   90.00
_cell.angle_beta   90.00
_cell.angle_gamma   90.00
#
_symmetry.space_group_name_H-M   'P 1'
#
loop_
_entity.id
_entity.type
_entity.pdbx_description
1 polymer ?
#
loop_
_entity_poly.entity_id
_entity_poly.type
_entity_poly.pdbx_seq_one_letter_code
_entity_poly.pdbx_strand_id
1 'polypeptide(L)'
;MNYYKDTFSENSKMAEVVISNPKLLLTLSRFGIELGFGDHSVKEVCDKAKVSPSFFLLICNLYSNSDFIPSQDDIRSVDAYTILSYLSESHKYYLEERLPHIELHLRRIVEDCPAKFCNTINRFFNEYKDEVESHFKYEEDVVFPYIKSLCNKTLSPNFSISEFKSNHSNIEDKLNDLMNILIKYLPANIFPKERIEISLDIMEVTSDLRSHTLVEERILVPFVEMMEA
;
A
#
# COMPACT_ATOMS: atom_id res chain seq x y z
N MET A 1 8.21 14.42 18.03
CA MET A 1 9.03 15.52 17.47
C MET A 1 9.58 14.98 16.15
N ASN A 2 8.86 15.19 15.05
CA ASN A 2 9.23 14.63 13.74
C ASN A 2 10.31 15.50 13.11
N TYR A 3 11.49 14.93 12.91
CA TYR A 3 12.71 15.60 12.42
C TYR A 3 12.97 15.39 10.91
N TYR A 4 11.98 15.00 10.11
CA TYR A 4 12.19 14.85 8.67
C TYR A 4 11.59 16.05 7.93
N LYS A 5 12.41 17.08 7.79
CA LYS A 5 12.10 18.28 7.00
C LYS A 5 13.10 18.46 5.85
N ASP A 6 13.65 17.36 5.36
CA ASP A 6 14.42 17.36 4.13
C ASP A 6 13.55 16.75 3.04
N THR A 7 13.03 17.61 2.16
CA THR A 7 12.34 17.18 0.95
C THR A 7 13.34 16.38 0.11
N PHE A 8 13.05 15.11 -0.17
CA PHE A 8 13.92 14.28 -1.00
C PHE A 8 14.03 14.89 -2.40
N SER A 9 15.21 14.72 -3.02
CA SER A 9 15.45 15.19 -4.38
C SER A 9 16.07 14.08 -5.23
N GLU A 10 16.07 14.27 -6.53
CA GLU A 10 16.70 13.36 -7.49
C GLU A 10 18.20 13.14 -7.24
N ASN A 11 18.87 14.13 -6.63
CA ASN A 11 20.30 14.10 -6.32
C ASN A 11 20.62 13.46 -4.95
N SER A 12 19.60 13.22 -4.11
CA SER A 12 19.77 12.53 -2.83
C SER A 12 20.26 11.10 -3.06
N LYS A 13 21.09 10.56 -2.15
CA LYS A 13 21.52 9.16 -2.23
C LYS A 13 20.32 8.24 -1.97
N MET A 14 20.07 7.26 -2.84
CA MET A 14 18.92 6.36 -2.69
C MET A 14 18.94 5.63 -1.34
N ALA A 15 20.13 5.20 -0.90
CA ALA A 15 20.30 4.54 0.39
C ALA A 15 19.89 5.44 1.56
N GLU A 16 20.25 6.73 1.54
CA GLU A 16 19.89 7.68 2.60
C GLU A 16 18.38 7.92 2.65
N VAL A 17 17.74 8.06 1.47
CA VAL A 17 16.28 8.22 1.37
C VAL A 17 15.59 7.02 2.02
N VAL A 18 15.93 5.80 1.61
CA VAL A 18 15.29 4.58 2.08
C VAL A 18 15.55 4.31 3.57
N ILE A 19 16.76 4.61 4.07
CA ILE A 19 17.11 4.46 5.49
C ILE A 19 16.35 5.47 6.37
N SER A 20 16.09 6.68 5.85
CA SER A 20 15.42 7.73 6.62
C SER A 20 13.98 7.40 7.01
N ASN A 21 13.31 6.57 6.22
CA ASN A 21 11.96 6.10 6.49
C ASN A 21 11.83 4.63 6.04
N PRO A 22 11.83 3.67 6.99
CA PRO A 22 11.74 2.25 6.66
C PRO A 22 10.52 1.86 5.81
N LYS A 23 9.44 2.63 5.83
CA LYS A 23 8.28 2.39 4.95
C LYS A 23 8.63 2.48 3.46
N LEU A 24 9.68 3.22 3.11
CA LEU A 24 10.16 3.36 1.73
C LEU A 24 10.84 2.10 1.22
N LEU A 25 11.29 1.19 2.10
CA LEU A 25 11.78 -0.12 1.66
C LEU A 25 10.69 -0.91 0.92
N LEU A 26 9.44 -0.78 1.38
CA LEU A 26 8.29 -1.51 0.83
C LEU A 26 7.88 -1.03 -0.55
N THR A 27 8.20 0.24 -0.88
CA THR A 27 7.83 0.81 -2.19
C THR A 27 8.79 0.36 -3.28
N LEU A 28 10.02 -0.04 -2.94
CA LEU A 28 11.06 -0.42 -3.91
C LEU A 28 10.63 -1.61 -4.78
N SER A 29 10.07 -2.65 -4.17
CA SER A 29 9.64 -3.85 -4.91
C SER A 29 8.55 -3.53 -5.94
N ARG A 30 7.63 -2.62 -5.62
CA ARG A 30 6.54 -2.16 -6.50
C ARG A 30 7.04 -1.35 -7.69
N PHE A 31 8.19 -0.72 -7.53
CA PHE A 31 8.90 -0.04 -8.60
C PHE A 31 9.83 -0.98 -9.39
N GLY A 32 9.96 -2.25 -9.01
CA GLY A 32 10.96 -3.16 -9.59
C GLY A 32 12.40 -2.75 -9.28
N ILE A 33 12.59 -2.03 -8.16
CA ILE A 33 13.90 -1.56 -7.71
C ILE A 33 14.44 -2.53 -6.66
N GLU A 34 15.59 -3.15 -6.93
CA GLU A 34 16.27 -4.05 -5.99
C GLU A 34 17.26 -3.29 -5.09
N LEU A 35 17.46 -3.79 -3.86
CA LEU A 35 18.50 -3.30 -2.97
C LEU A 35 19.90 -3.49 -3.56
N GLY A 36 20.89 -2.78 -3.00
CA GLY A 36 22.27 -2.79 -3.49
C GLY A 36 22.63 -1.55 -4.32
N PHE A 37 22.08 -0.39 -3.95
CA PHE A 37 22.26 0.89 -4.67
C PHE A 37 23.71 1.39 -4.73
N GLY A 38 24.57 0.97 -3.80
CA GLY A 38 25.86 1.64 -3.58
C GLY A 38 25.66 3.13 -3.30
N ASP A 39 26.51 3.97 -3.88
CA ASP A 39 26.43 5.43 -3.74
C ASP A 39 25.60 6.10 -4.85
N HIS A 40 24.72 5.39 -5.56
CA HIS A 40 23.91 6.00 -6.61
C HIS A 40 22.82 6.91 -6.03
N SER A 41 22.56 7.99 -6.76
CA SER A 41 21.47 8.93 -6.50
C SER A 41 20.09 8.32 -6.82
N VAL A 42 19.02 8.95 -6.32
CA VAL A 42 17.64 8.56 -6.67
C VAL A 42 17.45 8.53 -8.19
N LYS A 43 17.95 9.55 -8.89
CA LYS A 43 17.87 9.63 -10.34
C LYS A 43 18.53 8.44 -11.04
N GLU A 44 19.77 8.13 -10.68
CA GLU A 44 20.54 7.05 -11.31
C GLU A 44 19.89 5.68 -11.10
N VAL A 45 19.34 5.43 -9.90
CA VAL A 45 18.63 4.19 -9.60
C VAL A 45 17.32 4.11 -10.37
N CYS A 46 16.52 5.18 -10.37
CA CYS A 46 15.26 5.24 -11.10
C CYS A 46 15.47 5.08 -12.63
N ASP A 47 16.46 5.78 -13.20
CA ASP A 47 16.81 5.67 -14.62
C ASP A 47 17.16 4.22 -15.00
N LYS A 48 17.95 3.54 -14.16
CA LYS A 48 18.33 2.13 -14.38
C LYS A 48 17.12 1.19 -14.32
N ALA A 49 16.18 1.46 -13.41
CA ALA A 49 14.93 0.71 -13.27
C ALA A 49 13.84 1.12 -14.27
N LYS A 50 14.09 2.15 -15.10
CA LYS A 50 13.10 2.77 -16.01
C LYS A 50 11.87 3.30 -15.27
N VAL A 51 12.08 3.82 -14.06
CA VAL A 51 11.08 4.47 -13.22
C VAL A 51 11.27 5.98 -13.34
N SER A 52 10.17 6.73 -13.40
CA SER A 52 10.23 8.19 -13.34
C SER A 52 10.73 8.64 -11.95
N PRO A 53 11.85 9.38 -11.84
CA PRO A 53 12.32 9.90 -10.56
C PRO A 53 11.28 10.81 -9.87
N SER A 54 10.53 11.60 -10.63
CA SER A 54 9.49 12.47 -10.08
C SER A 54 8.35 11.68 -9.44
N PHE A 55 7.91 10.60 -10.09
CA PHE A 55 6.87 9.72 -9.54
C PHE A 55 7.37 8.95 -8.32
N PHE A 56 8.60 8.43 -8.35
CA PHE A 56 9.21 7.79 -7.19
C PHE A 56 9.23 8.73 -5.97
N LEU A 57 9.72 9.97 -6.16
CA LEU A 57 9.76 10.97 -5.10
C LEU A 57 8.36 11.36 -4.61
N LEU A 58 7.38 11.43 -5.51
CA LEU A 58 5.99 11.69 -5.16
C LEU A 58 5.45 10.62 -4.20
N ILE A 59 5.67 9.34 -4.51
CA ILE A 59 5.32 8.22 -3.64
C ILE A 59 6.10 8.29 -2.31
N CYS A 60 7.40 8.56 -2.33
CA CYS A 60 8.20 8.68 -1.12
C CYS A 60 7.70 9.78 -0.18
N ASN A 61 7.30 10.94 -0.73
CA ASN A 61 6.76 12.05 0.05
C ASN A 61 5.44 11.67 0.72
N LEU A 62 4.54 11.00 -0.01
CA LEU A 62 3.28 10.45 0.52
C LEU A 62 3.50 9.44 1.64
N TYR A 63 4.45 8.52 1.46
CA TYR A 63 4.81 7.50 2.45
C TYR A 63 5.50 8.08 3.69
N SER A 64 6.14 9.24 3.56
CA SER A 64 6.89 9.90 4.64
C SER A 64 6.07 10.94 5.40
N ASN A 65 5.02 11.49 4.79
CA ASN A 65 4.16 12.48 5.40
C ASN A 65 2.69 12.26 4.98
N SER A 66 1.88 11.75 5.92
CA SER A 66 0.45 11.54 5.70
C SER A 66 -0.35 12.83 5.49
N ASP A 67 0.22 14.01 5.74
CA ASP A 67 -0.41 15.31 5.47
C ASP A 67 0.07 15.92 4.14
N PHE A 68 0.96 15.25 3.41
CA PHE A 68 1.44 15.71 2.11
C PHE A 68 0.32 15.64 1.06
N ILE A 69 0.04 16.77 0.41
CA ILE A 69 -0.95 16.89 -0.65
C ILE A 69 -0.19 17.25 -1.94
N PRO A 70 -0.18 16.37 -2.96
CA PRO A 70 0.40 16.69 -4.26
C PRO A 70 -0.23 17.94 -4.89
N SER A 71 0.57 18.77 -5.54
CA SER A 71 0.05 19.87 -6.35
C SER A 71 -0.57 19.34 -7.65
N GLN A 72 -1.39 20.15 -8.34
CA GLN A 72 -1.91 19.76 -9.66
C GLN A 72 -0.80 19.51 -10.67
N ASP A 73 0.32 20.23 -10.57
CA ASP A 73 1.45 20.06 -11.49
C ASP A 73 2.19 18.74 -11.22
N ASP A 74 2.31 18.32 -9.94
CA ASP A 74 2.84 17.00 -9.59
C ASP A 74 1.97 15.89 -10.22
N ILE A 75 0.64 16.02 -10.10
CA ILE A 75 -0.32 15.04 -10.64
C ILE A 75 -0.30 15.03 -12.16
N ARG A 76 -0.18 16.18 -12.83
CA ARG A 76 -0.07 16.24 -14.30
C ARG A 76 1.25 15.69 -14.84
N SER A 77 2.29 15.62 -14.02
CA SER A 77 3.62 15.14 -14.42
C SER A 77 3.73 13.63 -14.51
N VAL A 78 2.72 12.89 -14.03
CA VAL A 78 2.65 11.43 -14.06
C VAL A 78 1.68 10.96 -15.13
N ASP A 79 1.86 9.74 -15.64
CA ASP A 79 0.93 9.13 -16.59
C ASP A 79 0.11 8.03 -15.94
N ALA A 80 -1.07 7.78 -16.51
CA ALA A 80 -2.04 6.80 -15.99
C ALA A 80 -1.43 5.40 -15.85
N TYR A 81 -0.68 4.94 -16.85
CA TYR A 81 -0.13 3.59 -16.87
C TYR A 81 0.90 3.39 -15.76
N THR A 82 1.71 4.41 -15.49
CA THR A 82 2.66 4.41 -14.37
C THR A 82 1.94 4.30 -13.02
N ILE A 83 0.87 5.06 -12.78
CA ILE A 83 0.09 4.98 -11.53
C ILE A 83 -0.55 3.59 -11.39
N LEU A 84 -1.23 3.12 -12.44
CA LEU A 84 -1.92 1.83 -12.44
C LEU A 84 -0.95 0.66 -12.27
N SER A 85 0.24 0.73 -12.89
CA SER A 85 1.26 -0.29 -12.72
C SER A 85 1.74 -0.36 -11.27
N TYR A 86 1.98 0.79 -10.64
CA TYR A 86 2.41 0.82 -9.23
C TYR A 86 1.35 0.28 -8.27
N LEU A 87 0.08 0.65 -8.47
CA LEU A 87 -1.03 0.13 -7.67
C LEU A 87 -1.21 -1.38 -7.88
N SER A 88 -1.17 -1.85 -9.12
CA SER A 88 -1.26 -3.29 -9.44
C SER A 88 -0.13 -4.10 -8.82
N GLU A 89 1.12 -3.61 -8.86
CA GLU A 89 2.23 -4.26 -8.15
C GLU A 89 2.08 -4.20 -6.62
N SER A 90 1.42 -3.16 -6.09
CA SER A 90 1.04 -3.11 -4.67
C SER A 90 0.02 -4.20 -4.33
N HIS A 91 -1.00 -4.41 -5.16
CA HIS A 91 -2.03 -5.45 -4.96
C HIS A 91 -1.39 -6.84 -4.92
N LYS A 92 -0.51 -7.14 -5.87
CA LYS A 92 0.26 -8.40 -5.89
C LYS A 92 1.07 -8.60 -4.63
N TYR A 93 1.81 -7.57 -4.21
CA TYR A 93 2.58 -7.61 -2.96
C TYR A 93 1.70 -7.94 -1.74
N TYR A 94 0.50 -7.36 -1.64
CA TYR A 94 -0.42 -7.67 -0.55
C TYR A 94 -0.95 -9.10 -0.62
N LEU A 95 -1.46 -9.51 -1.79
CA LEU A 95 -2.15 -10.79 -1.98
C LEU A 95 -1.20 -11.99 -2.00
N GLU A 96 -0.02 -11.84 -2.59
CA GLU A 96 0.92 -12.94 -2.86
C GLU A 96 2.04 -13.04 -1.82
N GLU A 97 2.36 -11.95 -1.11
CA GLU A 97 3.46 -11.93 -0.14
C GLU A 97 2.99 -11.63 1.29
N ARG A 98 2.37 -10.47 1.53
CA ARG A 98 2.09 -10.02 2.92
C ARG A 98 0.98 -10.78 3.61
N LEU A 99 -0.18 -10.97 2.96
CA LEU A 99 -1.27 -11.74 3.55
C LEU A 99 -0.88 -13.21 3.77
N PRO A 100 -0.19 -13.91 2.83
CA PRO A 100 0.32 -15.25 3.07
C PRO A 100 1.35 -15.33 4.21
N HIS A 101 2.23 -14.33 4.35
CA HIS A 101 3.17 -14.24 5.46
C HIS A 101 2.45 -14.14 6.82
N ILE A 102 1.47 -13.23 6.92
CA ILE A 102 0.64 -13.07 8.12
C ILE A 102 -0.14 -14.36 8.42
N GLU A 103 -0.70 -15.02 7.41
CA GLU A 103 -1.41 -16.29 7.56
C GLU A 103 -0.53 -17.39 8.15
N LEU A 104 0.70 -17.53 7.64
CA LEU A 104 1.67 -18.50 8.14
C LEU A 104 2.03 -18.20 9.59
N HIS A 105 2.18 -16.93 9.93
CA HIS A 105 2.55 -16.52 11.26
C HIS A 105 1.41 -16.72 12.26
N LEU A 106 0.18 -16.39 11.87
CA LEU A 106 -1.02 -16.65 12.66
C LEU A 106 -1.18 -18.15 12.95
N ARG A 107 -0.93 -19.04 11.98
CA ARG A 107 -1.02 -20.50 12.19
C ARG A 107 -0.24 -21.00 13.41
N ARG A 108 0.95 -20.44 13.67
CA ARG A 108 1.76 -20.78 14.86
C ARG A 108 1.09 -20.44 16.19
N ILE A 109 0.25 -19.41 16.21
CA ILE A 109 -0.57 -19.01 17.37
C ILE A 109 -1.83 -19.89 17.45
N VAL A 110 -2.37 -20.28 16.29
CA VAL A 110 -3.66 -20.97 16.20
C VAL A 110 -3.57 -22.45 16.58
N GLU A 111 -2.42 -23.10 16.38
CA GLU A 111 -2.24 -24.54 16.65
C GLU A 111 -2.47 -24.92 18.12
N ASP A 112 -2.07 -24.05 19.06
CA ASP A 112 -2.07 -24.35 20.50
C ASP A 112 -2.92 -23.36 21.32
N CYS A 113 -3.74 -22.51 20.68
CA CYS A 113 -4.68 -21.64 21.39
C CYS A 113 -5.96 -22.38 21.85
N PRO A 114 -6.72 -21.84 22.82
CA PRO A 114 -8.04 -22.38 23.14
C PRO A 114 -8.97 -22.27 21.92
N ALA A 115 -9.69 -23.34 21.58
CA ALA A 115 -10.46 -23.49 20.35
C ALA A 115 -11.37 -22.28 20.00
N LYS A 116 -11.99 -21.65 21.00
CA LYS A 116 -12.81 -20.44 20.80
C LYS A 116 -12.01 -19.30 20.16
N PHE A 117 -10.79 -19.03 20.64
CA PHE A 117 -9.95 -17.97 20.11
C PHE A 117 -9.40 -18.34 18.74
N CYS A 118 -9.00 -19.60 18.55
CA CYS A 118 -8.50 -20.11 17.29
C CYS A 118 -9.52 -19.96 16.16
N ASN A 119 -10.75 -20.39 16.40
CA ASN A 119 -11.85 -20.26 15.45
C ASN A 119 -12.17 -18.79 15.15
N THR A 120 -12.07 -17.92 16.15
CA THR A 120 -12.35 -16.48 15.97
C THR A 120 -11.27 -15.82 15.10
N ILE A 121 -9.98 -16.08 15.38
CA ILE A 121 -8.85 -15.53 14.62
C ILE A 121 -8.90 -16.03 13.17
N ASN A 122 -9.06 -17.34 12.96
CA ASN A 122 -9.12 -17.92 11.61
C ASN A 122 -10.28 -17.36 10.79
N ARG A 123 -11.49 -17.32 11.38
CA ARG A 123 -12.65 -16.77 10.69
C ARG A 123 -12.43 -15.31 10.32
N PHE A 124 -11.99 -14.50 11.28
CA PHE A 124 -11.76 -13.07 11.06
C PHE A 124 -10.72 -12.84 9.95
N PHE A 125 -9.59 -13.54 10.00
CA PHE A 125 -8.52 -13.33 9.03
C PHE A 125 -8.91 -13.84 7.62
N ASN A 126 -9.68 -14.93 7.51
CA ASN A 126 -10.19 -15.38 6.22
C ASN A 126 -11.22 -14.40 5.63
N GLU A 127 -12.17 -13.92 6.44
CA GLU A 127 -13.13 -12.88 6.01
C GLU A 127 -12.40 -11.61 5.56
N TYR A 128 -11.34 -11.23 6.26
CA TYR A 128 -10.50 -10.09 5.89
C TYR A 128 -9.79 -10.30 4.53
N LYS A 129 -9.19 -11.48 4.30
CA LYS A 129 -8.55 -11.80 3.02
C LYS A 129 -9.55 -11.73 1.85
N ASP A 130 -10.73 -12.34 2.02
CA ASP A 130 -11.78 -12.36 0.99
C ASP A 130 -12.21 -10.94 0.60
N GLU A 131 -12.27 -10.04 1.57
CA GLU A 131 -12.60 -8.65 1.35
C GLU A 131 -11.50 -7.87 0.63
N VAL A 132 -10.25 -8.02 1.05
CA VAL A 132 -9.09 -7.39 0.36
C VAL A 132 -9.00 -7.89 -1.07
N GLU A 133 -9.17 -9.19 -1.30
CA GLU A 133 -9.19 -9.78 -2.65
C GLU A 133 -10.34 -9.21 -3.48
N SER A 134 -11.55 -9.12 -2.91
CA SER A 134 -12.71 -8.55 -3.60
C SER A 134 -12.51 -7.07 -3.95
N HIS A 135 -11.90 -6.30 -3.05
CA HIS A 135 -11.58 -4.89 -3.24
C HIS A 135 -10.59 -4.70 -4.40
N PHE A 136 -9.41 -5.32 -4.34
CA PHE A 136 -8.42 -5.22 -5.43
C PHE A 136 -8.94 -5.78 -6.74
N LYS A 137 -9.75 -6.85 -6.71
CA LYS A 137 -10.39 -7.39 -7.91
C LYS A 137 -11.34 -6.39 -8.55
N TYR A 138 -12.13 -5.66 -7.76
CA TYR A 138 -12.99 -4.60 -8.29
C TYR A 138 -12.17 -3.50 -8.97
N GLU A 139 -11.06 -3.09 -8.38
CA GLU A 139 -10.17 -2.10 -9.00
C GLU A 139 -9.58 -2.60 -10.32
N GLU A 140 -9.02 -3.81 -10.33
CA GLU A 140 -8.36 -4.40 -11.50
C GLU A 140 -9.34 -4.73 -12.64
N ASP A 141 -10.55 -5.17 -12.32
CA ASP A 141 -11.55 -5.62 -13.30
C ASP A 141 -12.49 -4.48 -13.77
N VAL A 142 -12.63 -3.39 -13.00
CA VAL A 142 -13.59 -2.31 -13.29
C VAL A 142 -12.89 -0.95 -13.40
N VAL A 143 -12.20 -0.52 -12.35
CA VAL A 143 -11.65 0.84 -12.24
C VAL A 143 -10.48 1.04 -13.21
N PHE A 144 -9.51 0.12 -13.22
CA PHE A 144 -8.31 0.23 -14.06
C PHE A 144 -8.64 0.14 -15.56
N PRO A 145 -9.53 -0.78 -16.02
CA PRO A 145 -9.99 -0.80 -17.40
C PRO A 145 -10.71 0.49 -17.81
N TYR A 146 -11.51 1.09 -16.92
CA TYR A 146 -12.13 2.38 -17.17
C TYR A 146 -11.10 3.49 -17.40
N ILE A 147 -10.10 3.60 -16.51
CA ILE A 147 -9.03 4.61 -16.64
C ILE A 147 -8.23 4.41 -17.94
N LYS A 148 -7.95 3.16 -18.31
CA LYS A 148 -7.33 2.81 -19.61
C LYS A 148 -8.24 3.22 -20.78
N SER A 149 -9.56 3.11 -20.67
CA SER A 149 -10.50 3.56 -21.71
C SER A 149 -10.52 5.08 -21.86
N LEU A 150 -10.39 5.83 -20.76
CA LEU A 150 -10.24 7.28 -20.80
C LEU A 150 -8.96 7.69 -21.53
N CYS A 151 -7.84 7.00 -21.30
CA CYS A 151 -6.58 7.23 -22.03
C CYS A 151 -6.75 7.05 -23.55
N ASN A 152 -7.62 6.12 -23.96
CA ASN A 152 -7.95 5.83 -25.36
C ASN A 152 -9.07 6.72 -25.93
N LYS A 153 -9.54 7.73 -25.18
CA LYS A 153 -10.65 8.64 -25.53
C LYS A 153 -11.98 7.93 -25.81
N THR A 154 -12.16 6.75 -25.20
CA THR A 154 -13.42 6.01 -25.22
C THR A 154 -14.11 6.21 -23.88
N LEU A 155 -15.05 7.14 -23.85
CA LEU A 155 -15.87 7.42 -22.67
C LEU A 155 -16.89 6.30 -22.48
N SER A 156 -16.86 5.66 -21.32
CA SER A 156 -17.93 4.77 -20.86
C SER A 156 -18.92 5.61 -20.06
N PRO A 157 -20.17 5.83 -20.52
CA PRO A 157 -21.11 6.75 -19.86
C PRO A 157 -21.67 6.22 -18.53
N ASN A 158 -21.33 4.98 -18.15
CA ASN A 158 -21.95 4.27 -17.04
C ASN A 158 -21.07 4.19 -15.78
N PHE A 159 -19.89 4.84 -15.78
CA PHE A 159 -18.98 4.83 -14.63
C PHE A 159 -18.20 6.15 -14.56
N SER A 160 -17.92 6.61 -13.35
CA SER A 160 -17.03 7.74 -13.06
C SER A 160 -16.19 7.46 -11.82
N ILE A 161 -15.03 8.11 -11.70
CA ILE A 161 -14.15 7.93 -10.55
C ILE A 161 -14.80 8.37 -9.22
N SER A 162 -15.82 9.23 -9.28
CA SER A 162 -16.61 9.59 -8.10
C SER A 162 -17.38 8.41 -7.50
N GLU A 163 -17.79 7.43 -8.31
CA GLU A 163 -18.43 6.20 -7.83
C GLU A 163 -17.43 5.36 -7.03
N PHE A 164 -16.21 5.18 -7.55
CA PHE A 164 -15.09 4.54 -6.84
C PHE A 164 -14.84 5.22 -5.49
N LYS A 165 -14.67 6.54 -5.48
CA LYS A 165 -14.44 7.32 -4.26
C LYS A 165 -15.54 7.15 -3.21
N SER A 166 -16.80 7.05 -3.64
CA SER A 166 -17.94 6.89 -2.72
C SER A 166 -18.06 5.49 -2.11
N ASN A 167 -17.53 4.48 -2.81
CA ASN A 167 -17.62 3.08 -2.44
C ASN A 167 -16.29 2.53 -1.88
N HIS A 168 -15.26 3.37 -1.75
CA HIS A 168 -13.94 2.95 -1.29
C HIS A 168 -14.02 2.39 0.13
N SER A 169 -13.71 1.10 0.27
CA SER A 169 -13.78 0.38 1.55
C SER A 169 -12.50 0.58 2.36
N ASN A 170 -12.63 0.87 3.66
CA ASN A 170 -11.49 1.04 4.55
C ASN A 170 -10.93 -0.33 5.02
N ILE A 171 -10.35 -1.08 4.10
CA ILE A 171 -9.75 -2.40 4.37
C ILE A 171 -8.62 -2.31 5.42
N GLU A 172 -7.90 -1.20 5.47
CA GLU A 172 -6.83 -0.94 6.43
C GLU A 172 -7.33 -0.93 7.89
N ASP A 173 -8.56 -0.48 8.14
CA ASP A 173 -9.08 -0.32 9.50
C ASP A 173 -9.59 -1.63 10.10
N LYS A 174 -9.94 -2.62 9.26
CA LYS A 174 -10.43 -3.92 9.72
C LYS A 174 -9.36 -4.71 10.47
N LEU A 175 -8.09 -4.51 10.13
CA LEU A 175 -6.98 -5.13 10.87
C LEU A 175 -6.88 -4.68 12.34
N ASN A 176 -7.47 -3.53 12.71
CA ASN A 176 -7.51 -3.09 14.11
C ASN A 176 -8.30 -4.07 15.01
N ASP A 177 -9.32 -4.75 14.49
CA ASP A 177 -10.08 -5.72 15.26
C ASP A 177 -9.28 -7.00 15.52
N LEU A 178 -8.53 -7.48 14.52
CA LEU A 178 -7.58 -8.57 14.71
C LEU A 178 -6.51 -8.21 15.75
N MET A 179 -5.98 -6.98 15.68
CA MET A 179 -5.04 -6.46 16.67
C MET A 179 -5.63 -6.42 18.08
N ASN A 180 -6.91 -6.03 18.21
CA ASN A 180 -7.60 -6.04 19.50
C ASN A 180 -7.73 -7.47 20.05
N ILE A 181 -8.04 -8.46 19.20
CA ILE A 181 -8.06 -9.89 19.58
C ILE A 181 -6.69 -10.33 20.09
N LEU A 182 -5.65 -10.06 19.30
CA LEU A 182 -4.28 -10.49 19.58
C LEU A 182 -3.67 -9.80 20.79
N ILE A 183 -3.98 -8.54 21.08
CA ILE A 183 -3.36 -7.80 22.19
C ILE A 183 -4.21 -7.83 23.46
N LYS A 184 -5.52 -7.63 23.36
CA LYS A 184 -6.39 -7.40 24.54
C LYS A 184 -7.09 -8.65 25.04
N TYR A 185 -7.51 -9.54 24.13
CA TYR A 185 -8.44 -10.63 24.49
C TYR A 185 -7.77 -12.00 24.67
N LEU A 186 -6.59 -12.22 24.10
CA LEU A 186 -5.82 -13.45 24.35
C LEU A 186 -5.19 -13.45 25.76
N PRO A 187 -5.32 -14.55 26.54
CA PRO A 187 -4.67 -14.72 27.84
C PRO A 187 -3.15 -14.44 27.81
N ALA A 188 -2.62 -13.84 28.88
CA ALA A 188 -1.26 -13.28 28.91
C ALA A 188 -0.13 -14.27 28.64
N ASN A 189 -0.28 -15.54 29.03
CA ASN A 189 0.79 -16.56 28.93
C ASN A 189 0.81 -17.31 27.59
N ILE A 190 -0.03 -16.91 26.64
CA ILE A 190 -0.20 -17.60 25.35
C ILE A 190 0.68 -16.88 24.31
N PHE A 191 1.66 -17.60 23.76
CA PHE A 191 2.56 -17.18 22.67
C PHE A 191 3.07 -15.73 22.77
N PRO A 192 3.73 -15.35 23.87
CA PRO A 192 4.08 -13.94 24.10
C PRO A 192 5.03 -13.37 23.04
N LYS A 193 5.90 -14.19 22.44
CA LYS A 193 6.83 -13.73 21.40
C LYS A 193 6.14 -13.63 20.05
N GLU A 194 5.46 -14.69 19.65
CA GLU A 194 4.77 -14.80 18.36
C GLU A 194 3.65 -13.75 18.27
N ARG A 195 2.96 -13.46 19.39
CA ARG A 195 1.97 -12.38 19.46
C ARG A 195 2.58 -11.00 19.20
N ILE A 196 3.78 -10.74 19.74
CA ILE A 196 4.48 -9.47 19.48
C ILE A 196 4.87 -9.41 18.00
N GLU A 197 5.47 -10.48 17.47
CA GLU A 197 5.92 -10.54 16.09
C GLU A 197 4.77 -10.34 15.10
N ILE A 198 3.66 -11.07 15.25
CA ILE A 198 2.49 -10.89 14.37
C ILE A 198 1.82 -9.54 14.55
N SER A 199 1.86 -8.97 15.76
CA SER A 199 1.32 -7.62 16.00
C SER A 199 2.13 -6.57 15.24
N LEU A 200 3.45 -6.73 15.18
CA LEU A 200 4.31 -5.86 14.39
C LEU A 200 4.05 -6.03 12.88
N ASP A 201 3.92 -7.27 12.40
CA ASP A 201 3.55 -7.55 11.00
C ASP A 201 2.21 -6.91 10.61
N ILE A 202 1.19 -7.04 11.46
CA ILE A 202 -0.13 -6.44 11.20
C ILE A 202 -0.06 -4.90 11.24
N MET A 203 0.65 -4.32 12.20
CA MET A 203 0.82 -2.85 12.25
C MET A 203 1.53 -2.30 11.01
N GLU A 204 2.53 -3.03 10.50
CA GLU A 204 3.25 -2.65 9.29
C GLU A 204 2.35 -2.70 8.06
N VAL A 205 1.64 -3.81 7.81
CA VAL A 205 0.74 -3.90 6.64
C VAL A 205 -0.43 -2.92 6.74
N THR A 206 -0.99 -2.68 7.94
CA THR A 206 -2.02 -1.66 8.15
C THR A 206 -1.49 -0.27 7.80
N SER A 207 -0.28 0.06 8.26
CA SER A 207 0.32 1.36 7.95
C SER A 207 0.60 1.52 6.46
N ASP A 208 0.96 0.45 5.78
CA ASP A 208 1.29 0.48 4.36
C ASP A 208 0.03 0.51 3.47
N LEU A 209 -1.02 -0.24 3.81
CA LEU A 209 -2.34 -0.13 3.17
C LEU A 209 -2.90 1.29 3.31
N ARG A 210 -2.73 1.95 4.47
CA ARG A 210 -3.07 3.37 4.62
C ARG A 210 -2.34 4.26 3.62
N SER A 211 -1.05 4.02 3.41
CA SER A 211 -0.27 4.79 2.44
C SER A 211 -0.69 4.49 1.00
N HIS A 212 -1.09 3.26 0.69
CA HIS A 212 -1.67 2.87 -0.59
C HIS A 212 -3.01 3.60 -0.85
N THR A 213 -3.92 3.64 0.13
CA THR A 213 -5.16 4.43 0.04
C THR A 213 -4.89 5.91 -0.20
N LEU A 214 -3.84 6.48 0.41
CA LEU A 214 -3.47 7.86 0.12
C LEU A 214 -2.96 8.07 -1.32
N VAL A 215 -2.34 7.05 -1.94
CA VAL A 215 -1.96 7.11 -3.36
C VAL A 215 -3.20 7.12 -4.24
N GLU A 216 -4.20 6.30 -3.96
CA GLU A 216 -5.48 6.34 -4.68
C GLU A 216 -6.18 7.68 -4.51
N GLU A 217 -6.40 8.12 -3.27
CA GLU A 217 -7.20 9.31 -2.97
C GLU A 217 -6.53 10.62 -3.39
N ARG A 218 -5.20 10.70 -3.35
CA ARG A 218 -4.46 11.96 -3.58
C ARG A 218 -3.72 12.02 -4.90
N ILE A 219 -3.55 10.89 -5.59
CA ILE A 219 -2.94 10.85 -6.92
C ILE A 219 -3.94 10.31 -7.94
N LEU A 220 -4.38 9.06 -7.80
CA LEU A 220 -5.21 8.40 -8.83
C LEU A 220 -6.54 9.14 -9.04
N VAL A 221 -7.28 9.38 -7.96
CA VAL A 221 -8.62 10.00 -8.04
C VAL A 221 -8.54 11.41 -8.64
N PRO A 222 -7.71 12.35 -8.15
CA PRO A 222 -7.61 13.67 -8.76
C PRO A 222 -7.05 13.63 -10.17
N PHE A 223 -6.16 12.68 -10.50
CA PHE A 223 -5.65 12.50 -11.86
C PHE A 223 -6.80 12.14 -12.83
N VAL A 224 -7.65 11.19 -12.45
CA VAL A 224 -8.78 10.76 -13.27
C VAL A 224 -9.86 11.83 -13.34
N GLU A 225 -10.15 12.55 -12.24
CA GLU A 225 -11.05 13.72 -12.25
C GLU A 225 -10.60 14.78 -13.27
N MET A 226 -9.27 14.97 -13.46
CA MET A 226 -8.73 15.86 -14.50
C MET A 226 -8.88 15.29 -15.91
N MET A 227 -8.91 13.97 -16.09
CA MET A 227 -9.14 13.33 -17.38
C MET A 227 -10.61 13.32 -17.81
N GLU A 228 -11.53 13.28 -16.84
CA GLU A 228 -12.98 13.32 -17.06
C GLU A 228 -13.50 14.72 -17.42
N ALA A 229 -12.76 15.78 -17.05
CA ALA A 229 -13.09 17.19 -17.27
C ALA A 229 -12.87 17.66 -18.72
#